data_AF-A0A2M6YPZ5-F1
#
_entry.id   AF-A0A2M6YPZ5-F1
#
_cell.length_a   1.000
_cell.length_b   1.000
_cell.length_c   1.000
_cell.angle_alpha   90.00
_cell.angle_beta   90.00
_cell.angle_gamma   90.00
#
_symmetry.space_group_name_H-M   'P 1'
#
loop_
_entity.id
_entity.type
_entity.pdbx_description
1 polymer ?
#
loop_
_entity_poly.entity_id
_entity_poly.type
_entity_poly.pdbx_seq_one_letter_code
_entity_poly.pdbx_strand_id
1 'polypeptide(L)'
;TEKERFVTYYFDGQREKPFANEDWVEIPSPKVATYDLKPEMSALEITQEVLKRLPDLDYHLTVINYANPDMVGHTGIISAGIKACEAVDECLDKVVNYVFNSGGVCLITADHGNVEEMIDPLTGGVDTEHSVNPVPFLVVSRHFGSSGRFLREGILADVAPTILSIMDLSKPDLMTGRSLISSISQ
;
A
#
# COMPACT_ATOMS: atom_id res chain seq x y z
N THR A 1 -8.13 10.07 -6.77
CA THR A 1 -7.60 11.44 -6.85
C THR A 1 -6.76 11.79 -5.64
N GLU A 2 -7.28 11.70 -4.41
CA GLU A 2 -6.60 12.18 -3.19
C GLU A 2 -5.15 11.72 -3.01
N LYS A 3 -4.87 10.46 -3.37
CA LYS A 3 -3.53 9.86 -3.24
C LYS A 3 -2.81 9.63 -4.58
N GLU A 4 -3.28 10.23 -5.68
CA GLU A 4 -2.64 10.08 -7.00
C GLU A 4 -1.17 10.53 -6.96
N ARG A 5 -0.91 11.75 -6.50
CA ARG A 5 0.46 12.28 -6.37
C ARG A 5 1.38 11.45 -5.47
N PHE A 6 0.83 10.64 -4.56
CA PHE A 6 1.61 9.79 -3.66
C PHE A 6 2.19 8.57 -4.36
N VAL A 7 1.50 8.06 -5.38
CA VAL A 7 1.97 6.93 -6.20
C VAL A 7 2.60 7.36 -7.53
N THR A 8 2.56 8.66 -7.84
CA THR A 8 3.21 9.25 -9.02
C THR A 8 4.35 10.16 -8.57
N TYR A 9 4.09 11.46 -8.41
CA TYR A 9 5.07 12.49 -8.10
C TYR A 9 5.99 12.16 -6.92
N TYR A 10 5.44 11.80 -5.76
CA TYR A 10 6.24 11.53 -4.56
C TYR A 10 6.99 10.20 -4.65
N PHE A 11 6.34 9.16 -5.19
CA PHE A 11 6.96 7.84 -5.40
C PHE A 11 8.16 7.94 -6.34
N ASP A 12 8.06 8.76 -7.38
CA ASP A 12 9.12 9.00 -8.36
C ASP A 12 10.20 9.99 -7.89
N GLY A 13 10.20 10.37 -6.62
CA GLY A 13 11.19 11.30 -6.08
C GLY A 13 10.97 12.74 -6.55
N GLN A 14 9.72 13.21 -6.50
CA GLN A 14 9.28 14.56 -6.86
C GLN A 14 9.42 14.87 -8.36
N ARG A 15 9.10 13.87 -9.19
CA ARG A 15 9.17 13.97 -10.64
C ARG A 15 7.77 14.14 -11.23
N GLU A 16 7.58 15.14 -12.08
CA GLU A 16 6.26 15.45 -12.69
C GLU A 16 5.95 14.63 -13.96
N LYS A 17 6.94 13.94 -14.54
CA LYS A 17 6.75 13.16 -15.77
C LYS A 17 7.00 11.68 -15.49
N PRO A 18 6.15 10.76 -15.98
CA PRO A 18 6.39 9.34 -15.82
C PRO A 18 7.73 8.92 -16.45
N PHE A 19 8.29 7.84 -15.95
CA PHE A 19 9.39 7.11 -16.57
C PHE A 19 8.93 6.43 -17.87
N ALA A 20 9.89 5.94 -18.66
CA ALA A 20 9.56 5.15 -19.83
C ALA A 20 8.89 3.83 -19.40
N ASN A 21 7.79 3.48 -20.07
CA ASN A 21 6.95 2.30 -19.77
C ASN A 21 6.24 2.35 -18.42
N GLU A 22 6.09 3.53 -17.85
CA GLU A 22 5.26 3.76 -16.68
C GLU A 22 3.91 4.35 -17.11
N ASP A 23 2.84 3.72 -16.63
CA ASP A 23 1.48 4.18 -16.84
C ASP A 23 0.88 4.68 -15.53
N TRP A 24 0.29 5.86 -15.55
CA TRP A 24 -0.47 6.39 -14.42
C TRP A 24 -1.97 6.23 -14.66
N VAL A 25 -2.67 5.80 -13.62
CA VAL A 25 -4.12 5.59 -13.66
C VAL A 25 -4.73 6.26 -12.45
N GLU A 26 -5.53 7.30 -12.70
CA GLU A 26 -6.25 8.00 -11.66
C GLU A 26 -7.72 7.58 -11.65
N ILE A 27 -8.17 7.06 -10.51
CA ILE A 27 -9.60 6.86 -10.24
C ILE A 27 -10.14 8.08 -9.48
N PRO A 28 -11.21 8.74 -9.99
CA PRO A 28 -11.81 9.88 -9.30
C PRO A 28 -12.27 9.52 -7.89
N SER A 29 -11.90 10.35 -6.92
CA SER A 29 -12.47 10.26 -5.56
C SER A 29 -13.95 10.66 -5.58
N PRO A 30 -14.79 10.14 -4.66
CA PRO A 30 -16.20 10.49 -4.63
C PRO A 30 -16.39 11.97 -4.24
N LYS A 31 -17.36 12.62 -4.87
CA LYS A 31 -17.71 14.02 -4.57
C LYS A 31 -18.64 14.08 -3.36
N VAL A 32 -18.07 13.95 -2.17
CA VAL A 32 -18.75 14.09 -0.87
C VAL A 32 -18.12 15.23 -0.07
N ALA A 33 -18.85 15.76 0.92
CA ALA A 33 -18.35 16.87 1.74
C ALA A 33 -17.17 16.44 2.63
N THR A 34 -17.28 15.25 3.22
CA THR A 34 -16.27 14.58 4.03
C THR A 34 -16.37 13.08 3.77
N TYR A 35 -15.25 12.36 3.89
CA TYR A 35 -15.18 10.96 3.45
C TYR A 35 -15.86 9.96 4.39
N ASP A 36 -16.24 10.37 5.62
CA ASP A 36 -17.10 9.56 6.50
C ASP A 36 -18.49 9.29 5.90
N LEU A 37 -18.95 10.13 4.96
CA LEU A 37 -20.19 9.94 4.23
C LEU A 37 -20.11 8.83 3.17
N LYS A 38 -18.89 8.47 2.74
CA LYS A 38 -18.63 7.38 1.80
C LYS A 38 -17.27 6.72 2.12
N PRO A 39 -17.17 5.95 3.22
CA PRO A 39 -15.91 5.43 3.73
C PRO A 39 -15.24 4.39 2.81
N GLU A 40 -16.01 3.74 1.93
CA GLU A 40 -15.49 2.87 0.87
C GLU A 40 -14.78 3.64 -0.26
N MET A 41 -14.92 4.98 -0.28
CA MET A 41 -14.35 5.89 -1.24
C MET A 41 -14.48 5.39 -2.70
N SER A 42 -13.34 5.12 -3.34
CA SER A 42 -13.24 4.54 -4.68
C SER A 42 -12.39 3.26 -4.67
N ALA A 43 -12.28 2.58 -3.53
CA ALA A 43 -11.41 1.41 -3.37
C ALA A 43 -11.81 0.29 -4.34
N LEU A 44 -13.12 0.02 -4.47
CA LEU A 44 -13.64 -1.00 -5.37
C LEU A 44 -13.31 -0.69 -6.84
N GLU A 45 -13.46 0.56 -7.26
CA GLU A 45 -13.15 1.00 -8.61
C GLU A 45 -11.64 0.89 -8.92
N ILE A 46 -10.77 1.21 -7.93
CA ILE A 46 -9.33 0.98 -8.03
C ILE A 46 -9.04 -0.52 -8.21
N THR A 47 -9.63 -1.37 -7.36
CA THR A 47 -9.45 -2.83 -7.44
C THR A 47 -9.90 -3.39 -8.79
N GLN A 48 -11.05 -2.93 -9.30
CA GLN A 48 -11.57 -3.38 -10.59
C GLN A 48 -10.65 -3.00 -11.74
N GLU A 49 -10.12 -1.77 -11.76
CA GLU A 49 -9.20 -1.33 -12.82
C GLU A 49 -7.87 -2.07 -12.75
N VAL A 50 -7.36 -2.35 -11.55
CA VAL A 50 -6.16 -3.20 -11.36
C VAL A 50 -6.42 -4.61 -11.92
N LEU A 51 -7.50 -5.27 -11.52
CA LEU A 51 -7.81 -6.63 -11.96
C LEU A 51 -8.11 -6.74 -13.46
N LYS A 52 -8.58 -5.66 -14.08
CA LYS A 52 -8.74 -5.56 -15.53
C LYS A 52 -7.39 -5.45 -16.25
N ARG A 53 -6.41 -4.79 -15.63
CA ARG A 53 -5.09 -4.52 -16.23
C ARG A 53 -4.09 -5.65 -16.07
N LEU A 54 -4.07 -6.30 -14.91
CA LEU A 54 -3.10 -7.35 -14.59
C LEU A 54 -3.05 -8.53 -15.59
N PRO A 55 -4.15 -8.97 -16.24
CA PRO A 55 -4.08 -10.07 -17.22
C PRO A 55 -3.42 -9.67 -18.55
N ASP A 56 -3.64 -8.43 -18.99
CA ASP A 56 -3.40 -7.99 -20.38
C ASP A 56 -2.12 -7.16 -20.53
N LEU A 57 -1.49 -6.78 -19.42
CA LEU A 57 -0.37 -5.84 -19.41
C LEU A 57 0.83 -6.50 -18.71
N ASP A 58 1.96 -6.55 -19.42
CA ASP A 58 3.26 -7.07 -18.94
C ASP A 58 3.89 -6.13 -17.88
N TYR A 59 3.11 -5.74 -16.86
CA TYR A 59 3.59 -4.94 -15.74
C TYR A 59 4.44 -5.81 -14.82
N HIS A 60 5.71 -5.45 -14.72
CA HIS A 60 6.66 -6.09 -13.79
C HIS A 60 6.51 -5.56 -12.36
N LEU A 61 5.92 -4.37 -12.20
CA LEU A 61 5.61 -3.74 -10.93
C LEU A 61 4.27 -3.00 -11.07
N THR A 62 3.41 -3.15 -10.06
CA THR A 62 2.16 -2.40 -9.94
C THR A 62 2.11 -1.82 -8.54
N VAL A 63 1.92 -0.50 -8.44
CA VAL A 63 1.84 0.23 -7.17
C VAL A 63 0.42 0.75 -7.02
N ILE A 64 -0.20 0.49 -5.86
CA ILE A 64 -1.59 0.83 -5.56
C ILE A 64 -1.62 1.54 -4.22
N ASN A 65 -2.39 2.61 -4.12
CA ASN A 65 -2.69 3.26 -2.85
C ASN A 65 -4.20 3.22 -2.59
N TYR A 66 -4.58 2.65 -1.44
CA TYR A 66 -5.93 2.75 -0.91
C TYR A 66 -5.99 3.87 0.12
N ALA A 67 -6.65 4.97 -0.23
CA ALA A 67 -6.68 6.20 0.56
C ALA A 67 -7.56 6.11 1.81
N ASN A 68 -8.43 5.09 1.89
CA ASN A 68 -9.55 5.04 2.83
C ASN A 68 -9.15 5.17 4.30
N PRO A 69 -8.20 4.39 4.82
CA PRO A 69 -7.88 4.41 6.25
C PRO A 69 -7.43 5.80 6.69
N ASP A 70 -6.65 6.48 5.85
CA ASP A 70 -6.12 7.80 6.14
C ASP A 70 -7.17 8.92 5.98
N MET A 71 -7.78 9.00 4.80
CA MET A 71 -8.72 10.07 4.48
C MET A 71 -9.98 10.03 5.36
N VAL A 72 -10.40 8.84 5.78
CA VAL A 72 -11.53 8.66 6.70
C VAL A 72 -11.07 8.79 8.15
N GLY A 73 -9.87 8.36 8.49
CA GLY A 73 -9.26 8.56 9.81
C GLY A 73 -9.24 10.04 10.22
N HIS A 74 -8.88 10.92 9.28
CA HIS A 74 -8.92 12.39 9.48
C HIS A 74 -10.30 12.97 9.81
N THR A 75 -11.40 12.23 9.64
CA THR A 75 -12.74 12.70 10.01
C THR A 75 -13.03 12.52 11.50
N GLY A 76 -12.29 11.65 12.19
CA GLY A 76 -12.54 11.31 13.59
C GLY A 76 -13.80 10.47 13.84
N ILE A 77 -14.52 10.06 12.78
CA ILE A 77 -15.73 9.23 12.89
C ILE A 77 -15.32 7.75 12.90
N ILE A 78 -15.12 7.20 14.10
CA ILE A 78 -14.64 5.81 14.31
C ILE A 78 -15.44 4.78 13.53
N SER A 79 -16.78 4.88 13.51
CA SER A 79 -17.63 3.94 12.77
C SER A 79 -17.45 4.00 11.26
N ALA A 80 -17.04 5.15 10.72
CA ALA A 80 -16.66 5.29 9.32
C ALA A 80 -15.23 4.76 9.09
N GLY A 81 -14.29 5.02 10.01
CA GLY A 81 -12.94 4.45 9.97
C GLY A 81 -12.93 2.93 9.93
N ILE A 82 -13.79 2.27 10.73
CA ILE A 82 -13.98 0.80 10.68
C ILE A 82 -14.40 0.36 9.27
N LYS A 83 -15.43 1.00 8.69
CA LYS A 83 -15.91 0.67 7.34
C LYS A 83 -14.86 0.94 6.26
N ALA A 84 -14.02 1.95 6.45
CA ALA A 84 -12.91 2.26 5.55
C ALA A 84 -11.90 1.11 5.54
N CYS A 85 -11.53 0.58 6.71
CA CYS A 85 -10.68 -0.60 6.84
C CYS A 85 -11.32 -1.86 6.23
N GLU A 86 -12.59 -2.12 6.53
CA GLU A 86 -13.34 -3.27 5.96
C GLU A 86 -13.37 -3.23 4.44
N ALA A 87 -13.62 -2.05 3.85
CA ALA A 87 -13.61 -1.87 2.40
C ALA A 87 -12.23 -2.17 1.78
N VAL A 88 -11.14 -1.75 2.44
CA VAL A 88 -9.77 -2.05 1.98
C VAL A 88 -9.45 -3.53 2.13
N ASP A 89 -9.85 -4.17 3.22
CA ASP A 89 -9.64 -5.61 3.43
C ASP A 89 -10.30 -6.45 2.33
N GLU A 90 -11.56 -6.15 1.99
CA GLU A 90 -12.27 -6.80 0.87
C GLU A 90 -11.59 -6.57 -0.50
N CYS A 91 -11.00 -5.39 -0.69
CA CYS A 91 -10.28 -5.04 -1.91
C CYS A 91 -8.94 -5.76 -1.99
N LEU A 92 -8.22 -5.85 -0.87
CA LEU A 92 -6.97 -6.59 -0.74
C LEU A 92 -7.18 -8.07 -1.01
N ASP A 93 -8.23 -8.70 -0.46
CA ASP A 93 -8.53 -10.11 -0.73
C ASP A 93 -8.59 -10.41 -2.24
N LYS A 94 -9.29 -9.57 -3.01
CA LYS A 94 -9.42 -9.75 -4.46
C LYS A 94 -8.08 -9.63 -5.20
N VAL A 95 -7.29 -8.58 -4.92
CA VAL A 95 -5.99 -8.36 -5.59
C VAL A 95 -4.98 -9.42 -5.20
N VAL A 96 -4.87 -9.69 -3.89
CA VAL A 96 -3.91 -10.66 -3.35
C VAL A 96 -4.22 -12.06 -3.87
N ASN A 97 -5.48 -12.48 -3.87
CA ASN A 97 -5.87 -13.79 -4.43
C ASN A 97 -5.53 -13.90 -5.91
N TYR A 98 -5.78 -12.85 -6.70
CA TYR A 98 -5.42 -12.86 -8.12
C TYR A 98 -3.90 -13.02 -8.32
N VAL A 99 -3.09 -12.18 -7.64
CA VAL A 99 -1.63 -12.19 -7.78
C VAL A 99 -1.05 -13.51 -7.28
N PHE A 100 -1.50 -13.99 -6.12
CA PHE A 100 -1.09 -15.27 -5.55
C PHE A 100 -1.42 -16.44 -6.48
N ASN A 101 -2.60 -16.45 -7.10
CA ASN A 101 -3.01 -17.51 -8.01
C ASN A 101 -2.28 -17.46 -9.36
N SER A 102 -1.83 -16.27 -9.76
CA SER A 102 -0.99 -16.05 -10.95
C SER A 102 0.50 -16.35 -10.70
N GLY A 103 0.88 -16.72 -9.47
CA GLY A 103 2.27 -17.01 -9.10
C GLY A 103 3.13 -15.76 -8.86
N GLY A 104 2.52 -14.59 -8.76
CA GLY A 104 3.20 -13.34 -8.43
C GLY A 104 3.48 -13.18 -6.94
N VAL A 105 3.98 -11.99 -6.58
CA VAL A 105 4.29 -11.60 -5.19
C VAL A 105 3.54 -10.31 -4.86
N CYS A 106 2.77 -10.30 -3.78
CA CYS A 106 2.18 -9.10 -3.20
C CYS A 106 3.00 -8.63 -2.01
N LEU A 107 3.33 -7.34 -1.99
CA LEU A 107 3.83 -6.62 -0.83
C LEU A 107 2.71 -5.74 -0.29
N ILE A 108 2.41 -5.84 1.01
CA ILE A 108 1.38 -5.02 1.65
C ILE A 108 2.04 -4.23 2.77
N THR A 109 1.94 -2.90 2.71
CA THR A 109 2.51 -1.99 3.71
C THR A 109 1.71 -0.68 3.74
N ALA A 110 2.08 0.23 4.64
CA ALA A 110 1.52 1.57 4.73
C ALA A 110 2.65 2.62 4.79
N ASP A 111 2.35 3.87 4.46
CA ASP A 111 3.26 5.00 4.55
C ASP A 111 3.34 5.58 5.97
N HIS A 112 2.24 5.49 6.74
CA HIS A 112 2.16 5.84 8.15
C HIS A 112 0.90 5.25 8.80
N GLY A 113 0.72 5.49 10.10
CA GLY A 113 -0.52 5.19 10.83
C GLY A 113 -1.50 6.37 10.84
N ASN A 114 -2.77 6.07 11.14
CA ASN A 114 -3.87 7.03 11.35
C ASN A 114 -5.06 6.32 12.04
N VAL A 115 -5.81 5.50 11.28
CA VAL A 115 -7.10 4.91 11.69
C VAL A 115 -7.02 3.98 12.92
N GLU A 116 -5.83 3.47 13.24
CA GLU A 116 -5.63 2.62 14.41
C GLU A 116 -5.62 3.40 15.73
N GLU A 117 -5.45 4.73 15.69
CA GLU A 117 -5.43 5.64 16.84
C GLU A 117 -6.34 6.85 16.58
N MET A 118 -7.65 6.63 16.62
CA MET A 118 -8.66 7.70 16.46
C MET A 118 -9.18 8.26 17.79
N ILE A 119 -8.61 7.83 18.91
CA ILE A 119 -8.89 8.32 20.25
C ILE A 119 -7.56 8.65 20.89
N ASP A 120 -7.38 9.91 21.26
CA ASP A 120 -6.17 10.36 21.95
C ASP A 120 -6.04 9.63 23.29
N PRO A 121 -4.95 8.87 23.52
CA PRO A 121 -4.79 8.06 24.73
C PRO A 121 -4.59 8.89 26.01
N LEU A 122 -4.20 10.16 25.89
CA LEU A 122 -4.01 11.09 27.01
C LEU A 122 -5.29 11.83 27.37
N THR A 123 -6.04 12.30 26.37
CA THR A 123 -7.23 13.13 26.59
C THR A 123 -8.55 12.36 26.53
N GLY A 124 -8.57 11.19 25.88
CA GLY A 124 -9.78 10.43 25.55
C GLY A 124 -10.67 11.10 24.50
N GLY A 125 -10.19 12.20 23.90
CA GLY A 125 -10.87 12.92 22.83
C GLY A 125 -10.71 12.22 21.48
N VAL A 126 -11.42 12.73 20.48
CA VAL A 126 -11.24 12.31 19.09
C VAL A 126 -9.86 12.76 18.61
N ASP A 127 -9.10 11.84 18.03
CA ASP A 127 -7.86 12.14 17.32
C ASP A 127 -8.09 12.00 15.80
N THR A 128 -7.57 12.97 15.06
CA THR A 128 -7.67 13.06 13.60
C THR A 128 -6.31 13.12 12.93
N GLU A 129 -5.21 13.04 13.69
CA GLU A 129 -3.85 13.17 13.17
C GLU A 129 -3.23 11.80 12.87
N HIS A 130 -2.08 11.82 12.19
CA HIS A 130 -1.29 10.60 12.00
C HIS A 130 -0.69 10.13 13.32
N SER A 131 -0.56 8.83 13.47
CA SER A 131 0.17 8.23 14.58
C SER A 131 1.65 8.02 14.25
N VAL A 132 2.43 7.69 15.29
CA VAL A 132 3.82 7.22 15.16
C VAL A 132 3.94 5.70 15.24
N ASN A 133 2.83 4.97 15.14
CA ASN A 133 2.81 3.52 15.21
C ASN A 133 3.56 2.91 14.01
N PRO A 134 4.24 1.77 14.19
CA PRO A 134 4.89 1.07 13.08
C PRO A 134 3.85 0.56 12.09
N VAL A 135 4.22 0.56 10.80
CA VAL A 135 3.38 0.05 9.71
C VAL A 135 3.62 -1.44 9.45
N PRO A 136 2.61 -2.20 8.99
CA PRO A 136 2.82 -3.58 8.59
C PRO A 136 3.74 -3.68 7.37
N PHE A 137 4.45 -4.80 7.24
CA PHE A 137 5.12 -5.18 5.99
C PHE A 137 4.93 -6.67 5.77
N LEU A 138 4.05 -7.03 4.84
CA LEU A 138 3.69 -8.41 4.53
C LEU A 138 4.20 -8.79 3.15
N VAL A 139 4.69 -10.04 3.03
CA VAL A 139 5.03 -10.66 1.73
C VAL A 139 4.11 -11.84 1.51
N VAL A 140 3.27 -11.77 0.48
CA VAL A 140 2.35 -12.83 0.10
C VAL A 140 2.79 -13.44 -1.22
N SER A 141 3.23 -14.69 -1.19
CA SER A 141 3.55 -15.47 -2.40
C SER A 141 3.52 -16.98 -2.11
N ARG A 142 3.45 -17.78 -3.18
CA ARG A 142 3.45 -19.26 -3.07
C ARG A 142 4.75 -19.84 -2.49
N HIS A 143 5.88 -19.14 -2.66
CA HIS A 143 7.21 -19.72 -2.42
C HIS A 143 7.93 -19.13 -1.21
N PHE A 144 7.42 -18.05 -0.60
CA PHE A 144 8.12 -17.38 0.50
C PHE A 144 8.21 -18.28 1.75
N GLY A 145 7.10 -18.81 2.24
CA GLY A 145 7.05 -19.60 3.47
C GLY A 145 7.83 -20.93 3.43
N SER A 146 8.01 -21.50 2.24
CA SER A 146 8.75 -22.76 2.04
C SER A 146 10.26 -22.59 1.84
N SER A 147 10.76 -21.35 1.79
CA SER A 147 12.13 -21.05 1.32
C SER A 147 13.16 -20.79 2.43
N GLY A 148 12.78 -20.97 3.71
CA GLY A 148 13.64 -20.61 4.85
C GLY A 148 13.95 -19.11 4.92
N ARG A 149 13.15 -18.29 4.22
CA ARG A 149 13.22 -16.83 4.22
C ARG A 149 12.34 -16.26 5.33
N PHE A 150 12.80 -15.16 5.91
CA PHE A 150 12.04 -14.39 6.90
C PHE A 150 12.20 -12.90 6.66
N LEU A 151 11.28 -12.13 7.22
CA LEU A 151 11.31 -10.67 7.19
C LEU A 151 11.99 -10.16 8.47
N ARG A 152 12.93 -9.24 8.30
CA ARG A 152 13.54 -8.48 9.38
C ARG A 152 12.77 -7.18 9.58
N GLU A 153 12.87 -6.62 10.79
CA GLU A 153 12.47 -5.23 11.03
C GLU A 153 13.36 -4.26 10.23
N GLY A 154 12.77 -3.11 9.88
CA GLY A 154 13.44 -2.05 9.15
C GLY A 154 12.57 -0.81 9.01
N ILE A 155 12.88 0.00 8.00
CA ILE A 155 12.25 1.30 7.75
C ILE A 155 11.64 1.38 6.35
N LEU A 156 10.85 2.41 6.05
CA LEU A 156 10.25 2.60 4.72
C LEU A 156 11.26 2.60 3.57
N ALA A 157 12.48 3.11 3.81
CA ALA A 157 13.56 3.10 2.82
C ALA A 157 14.05 1.69 2.44
N ASP A 158 13.68 0.66 3.20
CA ASP A 158 14.01 -0.74 2.94
C ASP A 158 13.01 -1.43 1.98
N VAL A 159 11.85 -0.82 1.72
CA VAL A 159 10.80 -1.38 0.85
C VAL A 159 11.27 -1.51 -0.60
N ALA A 160 11.83 -0.45 -1.19
CA ALA A 160 12.32 -0.49 -2.57
C ALA A 160 13.47 -1.49 -2.78
N PRO A 161 14.52 -1.54 -1.93
CA PRO A 161 15.51 -2.61 -1.94
C PRO A 161 14.92 -4.03 -1.85
N THR A 162 13.83 -4.19 -1.09
CA THR A 162 13.14 -5.47 -0.96
C THR A 162 12.42 -5.86 -2.26
N ILE A 163 11.77 -4.90 -2.92
CA ILE A 163 11.14 -5.10 -4.25
C ILE A 163 12.20 -5.56 -5.26
N LEU A 164 13.33 -4.84 -5.36
CA LEU A 164 14.42 -5.21 -6.28
C LEU A 164 14.95 -6.61 -6.01
N SER A 165 15.10 -6.98 -4.73
CA SER A 165 15.53 -8.32 -4.33
C SER A 165 14.53 -9.42 -4.72
N ILE A 166 13.23 -9.14 -4.76
CA ILE A 166 12.19 -10.09 -5.21
C ILE A 166 12.24 -10.25 -6.73
N MET A 167 12.48 -9.15 -7.45
CA MET A 167 12.56 -9.11 -8.90
C MET A 167 13.92 -9.60 -9.46
N ASP A 168 14.85 -10.01 -8.59
CA ASP A 168 16.24 -10.38 -8.95
C ASP A 168 16.98 -9.27 -9.71
N LEU A 169 16.75 -8.01 -9.29
CA LEU A 169 17.40 -6.82 -9.84
C LEU A 169 18.51 -6.31 -8.90
N SER A 170 19.56 -5.74 -9.49
CA SER A 170 20.66 -5.13 -8.73
C SER A 170 20.19 -3.86 -8.02
N LYS A 171 20.48 -3.77 -6.72
CA LYS A 171 20.21 -2.57 -5.93
C LYS A 171 21.25 -1.48 -6.28
N PRO A 172 20.84 -0.28 -6.70
CA PRO A 172 21.78 0.82 -6.95
C PRO A 172 22.40 1.33 -5.63
N ASP A 173 23.61 1.90 -5.71
CA ASP A 173 24.34 2.41 -4.55
C ASP A 173 23.63 3.60 -3.86
N LEU A 174 22.85 4.37 -4.62
CA LEU A 174 22.05 5.48 -4.10
C LEU A 174 20.93 5.00 -3.14
N MET A 175 20.46 3.77 -3.28
CA MET A 175 19.52 3.17 -2.33
C MET A 175 20.29 2.63 -1.13
N THR A 176 20.40 3.44 -0.06
CA THR A 176 21.14 3.09 1.16
C THR A 176 20.37 2.12 2.07
N GLY A 177 19.07 1.96 1.86
CA GLY A 177 18.26 0.92 2.50
C GLY A 177 18.72 -0.50 2.13
N ARG A 178 18.19 -1.48 2.84
CA ARG A 178 18.51 -2.91 2.70
C ARG A 178 17.27 -3.73 2.43
N SER A 179 17.41 -4.89 1.78
CA SER A 179 16.30 -5.83 1.67
C SER A 179 15.91 -6.36 3.04
N LEU A 180 14.61 -6.30 3.35
CA LEU A 180 14.01 -6.87 4.55
C LEU A 180 13.99 -8.40 4.51
N ILE A 181 14.09 -9.00 3.32
CA ILE A 181 14.18 -10.44 3.15
C ILE A 181 15.56 -10.91 3.61
N SER A 182 15.56 -11.88 4.51
CA SER A 182 16.73 -12.65 4.92
C SER A 182 16.49 -14.12 4.67
N SER A 183 17.55 -14.89 4.50
CA SER A 183 17.52 -16.35 4.59
C SER A 183 18.27 -16.80 5.84
N ILE A 184 17.90 -17.96 6.37
CA ILE A 184 18.80 -18.70 7.28
C ILE A 184 19.97 -19.18 6.40
N SER A 185 21.18 -18.74 6.71
CA SER A 185 22.39 -19.33 6.13
C SER A 185 22.42 -20.82 6.48
N GLN A 186 22.52 -21.70 5.49
CA GLN A 186 23.00 -23.07 5.75
C GLN A 186 24.49 -23.04 6.08
#